data_AF-A0A8R2R409-F1
#
_entry.id   AF-A0A8R2R409-F1
#
_cell.length_a   1.000
_cell.length_b   1.000
_cell.length_c   1.000
_cell.angle_alpha   90.00
_cell.angle_beta   90.00
_cell.angle_gamma   90.00
#
_symmetry.space_group_name_H-M   'P 1'
#
loop_
_entity.id
_entity.type
_entity.pdbx_description
1 polymer ?
#
loop_
_entity_poly.entity_id
_entity_poly.type
_entity_poly.pdbx_seq_one_letter_code
_entity_poly.pdbx_strand_id
1 'polypeptide(L)'
;MNLEEIHTILKAVTGSEGVSYAVTKEYFTRSGIIDGRMISESLFDEVYERLSPNREHLDLSKFIQLFGMLARNTRQDVEALAIKFDNIKESVIDGIRKGKS
;
A
#
# COMPACT_ATOMS: atom_id res chain seq x y z
N MET A 1 -8.30 -10.24 -3.05
CA MET A 1 -7.78 -9.18 -3.95
C MET A 1 -6.32 -9.48 -4.29
N ASN A 2 -5.86 -9.23 -5.52
CA ASN A 2 -4.45 -9.44 -5.89
C ASN A 2 -3.62 -8.16 -5.75
N LEU A 3 -2.30 -8.28 -5.58
CA LEU A 3 -1.42 -7.12 -5.31
C LEU A 3 -1.27 -6.17 -6.50
N GLU A 4 -1.40 -6.68 -7.73
CA GLU A 4 -1.33 -5.86 -8.96
C GLU A 4 -2.51 -4.89 -9.05
N GLU A 5 -3.69 -5.34 -8.63
CA GLU A 5 -4.90 -4.53 -8.57
C GLU A 5 -4.74 -3.40 -7.53
N ILE A 6 -4.22 -3.71 -6.34
CA ILE A 6 -3.93 -2.69 -5.32
C ILE A 6 -2.94 -1.65 -5.85
N HIS A 7 -1.86 -2.11 -6.49
CA HIS A 7 -0.87 -1.23 -7.11
C HIS A 7 -1.51 -0.32 -8.15
N THR A 8 -2.35 -0.87 -9.03
CA THR A 8 -3.05 -0.12 -10.08
C THR A 8 -3.96 0.96 -9.49
N ILE A 9 -4.73 0.63 -8.45
CA ILE A 9 -5.62 1.58 -7.77
C ILE A 9 -4.80 2.71 -7.13
N LEU A 10 -3.78 2.39 -6.34
CA LEU A 10 -2.98 3.40 -5.64
C LEU A 10 -2.12 4.24 -6.59
N LYS A 11 -1.65 3.65 -7.70
CA LYS A 11 -0.97 4.37 -8.78
C LYS A 11 -1.91 5.38 -9.43
N ALA A 12 -3.18 5.01 -9.64
CA ALA A 12 -4.19 5.91 -10.18
C ALA A 12 -4.49 7.09 -9.23
N VAL A 13 -4.39 6.90 -7.91
CA VAL A 13 -4.45 8.02 -6.94
C VAL A 13 -3.22 8.91 -7.04
N THR A 14 -2.03 8.31 -7.16
CA THR A 14 -0.76 9.05 -7.24
C THR A 14 -0.65 9.88 -8.53
N GLY A 15 -1.20 9.38 -9.64
CA GLY A 15 -1.09 10.04 -10.96
C GLY A 15 0.31 9.95 -11.58
N SER A 16 1.11 8.95 -11.20
CA SER A 16 2.49 8.75 -11.66
C SER A 16 2.71 7.33 -12.21
N GLU A 17 3.95 6.99 -12.61
CA GLU A 17 4.31 5.64 -13.05
C GLU A 17 4.30 4.60 -11.92
N GLY A 18 4.36 5.03 -10.65
CA GLY A 18 4.35 4.17 -9.46
C GLY A 18 3.47 4.71 -8.32
N VAL A 19 3.57 4.08 -7.15
CA VAL A 19 2.83 4.49 -5.95
C VAL A 19 3.73 5.28 -5.02
N SER A 20 3.30 6.48 -4.63
CA SER A 20 4.08 7.33 -3.73
C SER A 20 3.99 6.86 -2.27
N TYR A 21 5.02 7.18 -1.48
CA TYR A 21 5.05 6.86 -0.04
C TYR A 21 3.82 7.41 0.69
N ALA A 22 3.44 8.67 0.44
CA ALA A 22 2.32 9.32 1.11
C ALA A 22 1.00 8.59 0.83
N VAL A 23 0.75 8.24 -0.44
CA VAL A 23 -0.44 7.47 -0.85
C VAL A 23 -0.41 6.08 -0.24
N THR A 24 0.69 5.33 -0.35
CA THR A 24 0.77 4.00 0.26
C THR A 24 0.48 4.04 1.76
N LYS A 25 1.11 4.97 2.48
CA LYS A 25 0.95 5.12 3.93
C LYS A 25 -0.50 5.45 4.30
N GLU A 26 -1.10 6.43 3.65
CA GLU A 26 -2.49 6.84 3.90
C GLU A 26 -3.45 5.65 3.77
N TYR A 27 -3.41 4.97 2.61
CA TYR A 27 -4.38 3.90 2.34
C TYR A 27 -4.06 2.60 3.08
N PHE A 28 -2.81 2.36 3.46
CA PHE A 28 -2.46 1.23 4.34
C PHE A 28 -2.95 1.48 5.77
N THR A 29 -2.89 2.72 6.27
CA THR A 29 -3.49 3.08 7.56
C THR A 29 -5.02 2.98 7.50
N ARG A 30 -5.64 3.52 6.45
CA ARG A 30 -7.11 3.47 6.29
C ARG A 30 -7.67 2.05 6.13
N SER A 31 -6.91 1.15 5.49
CA SER A 31 -7.30 -0.25 5.35
C SER A 31 -7.02 -1.10 6.59
N GLY A 32 -6.29 -0.57 7.58
CA GLY A 32 -5.86 -1.31 8.75
C GLY A 32 -4.72 -2.30 8.46
N ILE A 33 -4.02 -2.17 7.32
CA ILE A 33 -2.73 -2.84 7.11
C ILE A 33 -1.73 -2.28 8.12
N ILE A 34 -1.58 -0.95 8.19
CA ILE A 34 -0.89 -0.27 9.29
C ILE A 34 -1.91 -0.09 10.41
N ASP A 35 -1.85 -0.98 11.40
CA ASP A 35 -2.79 -1.04 12.52
C ASP A 35 -2.21 -0.56 13.85
N GLY A 36 -0.91 -0.22 13.87
CA GLY A 36 -0.20 0.22 15.08
C GLY A 36 0.11 -0.90 16.07
N ARG A 37 -0.30 -2.16 15.79
CA ARG A 37 -0.10 -3.32 16.67
C ARG A 37 0.86 -4.32 16.03
N MET A 38 0.46 -4.88 14.90
CA MET A 38 1.25 -5.84 14.13
C MET A 38 2.18 -5.09 13.19
N ILE A 39 1.63 -4.12 12.45
CA ILE A 39 2.39 -3.24 11.56
C ILE A 39 2.25 -1.81 12.10
N SER A 40 3.30 -1.33 12.74
CA SER A 40 3.41 0.08 13.13
C SER A 40 3.78 0.96 11.95
N GLU A 41 3.54 2.27 12.07
CA GLU A 41 4.05 3.25 11.11
C GLU A 41 5.58 3.21 11.00
N SER A 42 6.29 3.02 12.12
CA SER A 42 7.75 2.93 12.11
C SER A 42 8.26 1.72 11.33
N LEU A 43 7.61 0.55 11.47
CA LEU A 43 7.96 -0.63 10.71
C LEU A 43 7.67 -0.44 9.22
N PHE A 44 6.52 0.16 8.89
CA PHE A 44 6.20 0.51 7.51
C PHE A 44 7.25 1.45 6.90
N ASP A 45 7.60 2.52 7.62
CA ASP A 45 8.58 3.52 7.16
C ASP A 45 9.95 2.87 6.90
N GLU A 46 10.42 2.01 7.81
CA GLU A 46 11.68 1.28 7.66
C GLU A 46 11.68 0.36 6.44
N VAL A 47 10.61 -0.44 6.26
CA VAL A 47 10.50 -1.38 5.14
C VAL A 47 10.40 -0.63 3.82
N TYR A 48 9.64 0.47 3.77
CA TYR A 48 9.52 1.29 2.57
C TYR A 48 10.86 1.89 2.17
N GLU A 49 11.57 2.53 3.12
CA GLU A 49 12.86 3.17 2.88
C GLU A 49 13.92 2.17 2.39
N ARG A 50 13.87 0.93 2.91
CA ARG A 50 14.78 -0.15 2.47
C ARG A 50 14.55 -0.56 1.02
N LEU A 51 13.30 -0.50 0.53
CA LEU A 51 12.96 -0.85 -0.85
C LEU A 51 13.13 0.33 -1.81
N SER A 52 12.97 1.55 -1.30
CA SER A 52 12.97 2.78 -2.07
C SER A 52 13.59 3.90 -1.25
N PRO A 53 14.95 4.00 -1.26
CA PRO A 53 15.66 5.06 -0.57
C PRO A 53 15.16 6.44 -1.01
N ASN A 54 15.12 7.40 -0.09
CA ASN A 54 14.52 8.73 -0.28
C ASN A 54 13.01 8.70 -0.57
N ARG A 55 12.33 7.60 -0.25
CA ARG A 55 10.87 7.43 -0.42
C ARG A 55 10.39 7.62 -1.86
N GLU A 56 11.20 7.20 -2.84
CA GLU A 56 10.81 7.20 -4.25
C GLU A 56 9.60 6.30 -4.52
N HIS A 57 8.91 6.56 -5.62
CA HIS A 57 7.74 5.78 -6.04
C HIS A 57 8.04 4.28 -6.18
N LEU A 58 7.09 3.44 -5.76
CA LEU A 58 7.19 1.99 -5.96
C LEU A 58 6.58 1.59 -7.30
N ASP A 59 7.41 1.00 -8.16
CA ASP A 59 6.94 0.16 -9.26
C ASP A 59 6.24 -1.10 -8.73
N LEU A 60 5.65 -1.89 -9.63
CA LEU A 60 4.91 -3.09 -9.24
C LEU A 60 5.77 -4.10 -8.47
N SER A 61 7.03 -4.29 -8.88
CA SER A 61 7.93 -5.25 -8.26
C SER A 61 8.25 -4.85 -6.81
N LYS A 62 8.67 -3.60 -6.60
CA LYS A 62 8.95 -3.08 -5.26
C LYS A 62 7.70 -3.04 -4.39
N PHE A 63 6.53 -2.77 -4.97
CA PHE A 63 5.26 -2.79 -4.26
C PHE A 63 4.89 -4.20 -3.77
N ILE A 64 5.07 -5.24 -4.60
CA ILE A 64 4.87 -6.63 -4.19
C ILE A 64 5.86 -7.01 -3.08
N GLN A 65 7.12 -6.58 -3.20
CA GLN A 65 8.14 -6.82 -2.17
C GLN A 65 7.77 -6.15 -0.83
N LEU A 66 7.17 -4.96 -0.85
CA LEU A 66 6.69 -4.28 0.36
C LEU A 66 5.70 -5.16 1.14
N PHE A 67 4.70 -5.74 0.46
CA PHE A 67 3.77 -6.69 1.08
C PHE A 67 4.50 -7.92 1.63
N GLY A 68 5.41 -8.51 0.86
CA GLY A 68 6.18 -9.68 1.28
C GLY A 68 7.04 -9.41 2.51
N MET A 69 7.68 -8.24 2.60
CA MET A 69 8.50 -7.86 3.74
C MET A 69 7.67 -7.58 4.99
N LEU A 70 6.54 -6.86 4.86
CA LEU A 70 5.62 -6.62 5.97
C LEU A 70 5.04 -7.92 6.52
N ALA A 71 4.56 -8.80 5.63
CA ALA A 71 4.05 -10.13 5.98
C ALA A 71 5.11 -10.95 6.71
N ARG A 72 6.34 -11.01 6.18
CA ARG A 72 7.46 -11.73 6.80
C ARG A 72 7.85 -11.18 8.17
N ASN A 73 8.00 -9.87 8.30
CA ASN A 73 8.40 -9.24 9.56
C ASN A 73 7.38 -9.43 10.67
N THR A 74 6.11 -9.57 10.30
CA THR A 74 5.00 -9.70 11.26
C THR A 74 4.44 -11.11 11.36
N ARG A 75 5.02 -12.07 10.62
CA ARG A 75 4.54 -13.47 10.49
C ARG A 75 3.07 -13.56 10.09
N GLN A 76 2.63 -12.64 9.24
CA GLN A 76 1.28 -12.61 8.65
C GLN A 76 1.30 -13.19 7.24
N ASP A 77 0.13 -13.56 6.74
CA ASP A 77 -0.06 -13.94 5.34
C ASP A 77 -0.16 -12.68 4.46
N VAL A 78 0.49 -12.70 3.30
CA VAL A 78 0.40 -11.63 2.29
C VAL A 78 -1.06 -11.46 1.82
N GLU A 79 -1.79 -12.55 1.62
CA GLU A 79 -3.20 -12.52 1.23
C GLU A 79 -4.06 -11.89 2.32
N ALA A 80 -3.79 -12.19 3.59
CA ALA A 80 -4.51 -11.57 4.71
C ALA A 80 -4.29 -10.04 4.75
N LEU A 81 -3.07 -9.57 4.46
CA LEU A 81 -2.81 -8.14 4.32
C LEU A 81 -3.52 -7.54 3.09
N ALA A 82 -3.54 -8.23 1.96
CA ALA A 82 -4.22 -7.77 0.75
C ALA A 82 -5.74 -7.67 0.95
N ILE A 83 -6.35 -8.61 1.67
CA ILE A 83 -7.78 -8.61 2.01
C ILE A 83 -8.16 -7.39 2.85
N LYS A 84 -7.30 -6.93 3.76
CA LYS A 84 -7.57 -5.72 4.57
C LYS A 84 -7.86 -4.50 3.68
N PHE A 85 -7.17 -4.38 2.54
CA PHE A 85 -7.39 -3.28 1.59
C PHE A 85 -8.74 -3.38 0.85
N ASP A 86 -9.29 -4.58 0.69
CA ASP A 86 -10.55 -4.80 -0.04
C ASP A 86 -11.71 -4.03 0.63
N ASN A 87 -11.66 -3.90 1.96
CA ASN A 87 -12.62 -3.14 2.77
C ASN A 87 -12.75 -1.66 2.39
N ILE A 88 -11.71 -1.07 1.81
CA ILE A 88 -11.70 0.36 1.43
C ILE A 88 -11.71 0.57 -0.08
N LYS A 89 -11.54 -0.49 -0.88
CA LYS A 89 -11.34 -0.45 -2.33
C LYS A 89 -12.33 0.45 -3.06
N GLU A 90 -13.63 0.18 -2.90
CA GLU A 90 -14.70 0.93 -3.59
C GLU A 90 -14.66 2.42 -3.22
N SER A 91 -14.38 2.75 -1.96
CA SER A 91 -14.26 4.14 -1.51
C SER A 91 -13.08 4.88 -2.16
N VAL A 92 -11.97 4.17 -2.43
CA VAL A 92 -10.82 4.75 -3.13
C VAL A 92 -11.16 4.98 -4.60
N ILE A 93 -11.77 3.99 -5.25
CA ILE A 93 -12.16 4.06 -6.67
C ILE A 93 -13.15 5.22 -6.89
N ASP A 94 -14.14 5.36 -6.02
CA ASP A 94 -15.11 6.47 -6.09
C ASP A 94 -14.44 7.84 -5.87
N GLY A 95 -13.47 7.92 -4.96
CA GLY A 95 -12.66 9.12 -4.76
C GLY A 95 -11.90 9.53 -6.03
N ILE A 96 -11.27 8.57 -6.71
CA ILE A 96 -10.56 8.81 -7.98
C ILE A 96 -11.52 9.30 -9.06
N ARG A 97 -12.72 8.73 -9.17
CA ARG A 97 -13.73 9.11 -10.18
C ARG A 97 -14.25 10.54 -9.96
N LYS A 98 -14.57 10.89 -8.70
CA LYS A 98 -15.07 12.23 -8.34
C LYS A 98 -14.04 13.33 -8.53
N GLY A 99 -12.75 13.05 -8.30
CA GLY A 99 -11.68 14.02 -8.54
C GLY A 99 -11.38 14.31 -10.02
N LYS A 100 -11.99 13.57 -10.95
CA LYS A 100 -11.84 13.74 -12.40
C LYS A 100 -13.07 14.38 -13.08
N SER A 101 -14.11 14.71 -12.31
CA SER A 101 -15.33 15.39 -12.77
C SER A 101 -15.26 16.87 -12.43
#